data_AF-A0A6L3JPV4-F1
#
_entry.id   AF-A0A6L3JPV4-F1
#
_cell.length_a   1.000
_cell.length_b   1.000
_cell.length_c   1.000
_cell.angle_alpha   90.00
_cell.angle_beta   90.00
_cell.angle_gamma   90.00
#
_symmetry.space_group_name_H-M   'P 1'
#
loop_
_entity.id
_entity.type
_entity.pdbx_description
1 polymer ?
#
loop_
_entity_poly.entity_id
_entity_poly.type
_entity_poly.pdbx_seq_one_letter_code
_entity_poly.pdbx_strand_id
1 'polypeptide(L)' 'MDITYYYNDWIAIGNIIKNMFDEEGRALFHKVSSFYPNYDYDETDSEYSAMIVGQYRYNSDRLFEIAAKYGLIPPIKK' A
#
# COMPACT_ATOMS: atom_id res chain seq x y z
N MET A 1 12.25 -0.50 -9.75
CA MET A 1 11.72 0.68 -9.03
C MET A 1 10.56 0.17 -8.20
N ASP A 2 10.65 0.34 -6.90
CA ASP A 2 9.90 -0.45 -5.94
C ASP A 2 9.16 0.50 -4.99
N ILE A 3 7.84 0.57 -5.14
CA ILE A 3 6.99 1.49 -4.38
C ILE A 3 6.79 1.04 -2.92
N THR A 4 7.26 -0.15 -2.58
CA THR A 4 7.13 -0.79 -1.26
C THR A 4 8.42 -0.73 -0.44
N TYR A 5 9.53 -0.26 -1.02
CA TYR A 5 10.83 -0.14 -0.34
C TYR A 5 10.78 0.72 0.93
N TYR A 6 9.97 1.79 0.92
CA TYR A 6 9.73 2.58 2.12
C TYR A 6 8.50 2.04 2.86
N TYR A 7 8.72 1.48 4.04
CA TYR A 7 7.68 0.93 4.94
C TYR A 7 6.44 1.83 5.05
N ASN A 8 6.63 3.14 5.24
CA ASN A 8 5.51 4.08 5.36
C ASN A 8 4.64 4.18 4.10
N ASP A 9 5.25 4.09 2.91
CA ASP A 9 4.50 4.13 1.65
C ASP A 9 3.77 2.79 1.42
N TRP A 10 4.40 1.67 1.78
CA TRP A 10 3.79 0.34 1.76
C TRP A 10 2.56 0.24 2.66
N ILE A 11 2.66 0.68 3.92
CA ILE A 11 1.55 0.73 4.87
C ILE A 11 0.44 1.68 4.41
N ALA A 12 0.80 2.81 3.77
CA ALA A 12 -0.19 3.73 3.20
C ALA A 12 -0.96 3.07 2.05
N ILE A 13 -0.27 2.38 1.13
CA ILE A 13 -0.90 1.62 0.04
C ILE A 13 -1.83 0.53 0.60
N GLY A 14 -1.37 -0.25 1.59
CA GLY A 14 -2.19 -1.29 2.21
C GLY A 14 -3.46 -0.75 2.85
N ASN A 15 -3.37 0.37 3.57
CA ASN A 15 -4.55 1.00 4.16
C ASN A 15 -5.51 1.60 3.13
N ILE A 16 -5.02 2.10 1.99
CA ILE A 16 -5.88 2.55 0.88
C ILE A 16 -6.62 1.36 0.28
N ILE A 17 -5.94 0.25 0.04
CA ILE A 17 -6.55 -1.00 -0.46
C ILE A 17 -7.63 -1.48 0.51
N LYS A 18 -7.31 -1.56 1.81
CA LYS A 18 -8.27 -1.91 2.86
C LYS A 18 -9.48 -0.98 2.87
N ASN A 19 -9.28 0.34 2.79
CA ASN A 19 -10.39 1.29 2.78
C ASN A 19 -11.32 1.13 1.57
N MET A 20 -10.81 0.61 0.44
CA MET A 20 -11.58 0.40 -0.78
C MET A 20 -12.25 -0.97 -0.86
N PHE A 21 -11.61 -2.02 -0.31
CA PHE A 21 -11.98 -3.41 -0.55
C PHE A 21 -12.13 -4.25 0.72
N ASP A 22 -11.87 -3.69 1.90
CA ASP A 22 -11.87 -4.41 3.18
C ASP A 22 -11.03 -5.70 3.08
N GLU A 23 -11.49 -6.81 3.63
CA GLU A 23 -10.79 -8.09 3.58
C GLU A 23 -10.56 -8.64 2.16
N GLU A 24 -11.43 -8.32 1.21
CA GLU A 24 -11.27 -8.72 -0.20
C GLU A 24 -10.05 -8.07 -0.86
N GLY A 25 -9.51 -6.99 -0.27
CA GLY A 25 -8.29 -6.34 -0.71
C GLY A 25 -7.00 -7.10 -0.35
N ARG A 26 -7.05 -8.10 0.52
CA ARG A 26 -5.86 -8.83 1.01
C ARG A 26 -5.05 -9.43 -0.14
N ALA A 27 -5.71 -10.12 -1.06
CA ALA A 27 -5.05 -10.73 -2.22
C ALA A 27 -4.37 -9.67 -3.12
N LEU A 28 -4.99 -8.49 -3.26
CA LEU A 28 -4.40 -7.37 -4.00
C LEU A 28 -3.16 -6.82 -3.27
N PHE A 29 -3.22 -6.70 -1.94
CA PHE A 29 -2.08 -6.24 -1.16
C PHE A 29 -0.89 -7.20 -1.24
N HIS A 30 -1.10 -8.52 -1.17
CA HIS A 30 -0.05 -9.51 -1.42
C HIS A 30 0.54 -9.39 -2.82
N LYS A 31 -0.31 -9.21 -3.85
CA LYS A 31 0.16 -9.03 -5.22
C LYS A 31 1.05 -7.79 -5.36
N VAL A 32 0.66 -6.66 -4.77
CA VAL A 32 1.48 -5.44 -4.79
C VAL A 32 2.77 -5.63 -4.01
N SER A 33 2.71 -6.25 -2.83
CA SER A 33 3.86 -6.50 -1.96
C SER A 33 4.87 -7.47 -2.59
N SER A 34 4.41 -8.40 -3.45
CA SER A 34 5.26 -9.35 -4.16
C SER A 34 6.24 -8.71 -5.16
N PHE A 35 6.10 -7.41 -5.45
CA PHE A 35 7.09 -6.67 -6.24
C PHE A 35 8.34 -6.28 -5.44
N TYR A 36 8.29 -6.37 -4.10
CA TYR A 36 9.46 -6.21 -3.22
C TYR A 36 10.37 -7.45 -3.33
N PRO A 37 11.68 -7.31 -3.61
CA PRO A 37 12.58 -8.45 -3.74
C PRO A 37 12.66 -9.37 -2.51
N ASN A 38 12.41 -8.84 -1.30
CA ASN A 38 12.40 -9.61 -0.06
C ASN A 38 10.97 -9.79 0.47
N TYR A 39 9.99 -9.88 -0.42
CA TYR A 39 8.60 -10.12 -0.05
C TYR A 39 8.48 -11.33 0.87
N ASP A 40 7.84 -11.11 2.02
CA ASP A 40 7.49 -12.13 2.98
C ASP A 40 5.97 -12.22 3.10
N TYR A 41 5.45 -13.44 2.93
CA TYR A 41 4.02 -13.69 2.95
C TYR A 41 3.43 -13.45 4.34
N ASP A 42 4.08 -13.94 5.39
CA ASP A 42 3.57 -13.90 6.76
C ASP A 42 3.61 -12.47 7.32
N GLU A 43 4.68 -11.72 7.02
CA GLU A 43 4.79 -10.29 7.32
C GLU A 43 3.64 -9.51 6.66
N THR A 44 3.43 -9.74 5.36
CA THR A 44 2.38 -9.04 4.61
C THR A 44 0.98 -9.38 5.13
N ASP A 45 0.72 -10.65 5.44
CA ASP A 45 -0.57 -11.10 5.96
C ASP A 45 -0.86 -10.54 7.36
N SER A 46 0.16 -10.54 8.23
CA SER A 46 0.08 -9.97 9.58
C SER A 46 -0.19 -8.46 9.54
N GLU A 47 0.52 -7.72 8.69
CA GLU A 47 0.32 -6.28 8.53
C GLU A 47 -1.08 -5.98 8.00
N TYR A 48 -1.58 -6.72 7.00
CA TYR A 48 -2.94 -6.49 6.49
C TYR A 48 -4.01 -6.78 7.55
N SER A 49 -3.85 -7.85 8.33
CA SER A 49 -4.73 -8.16 9.46
C SER A 49 -4.71 -7.04 10.52
N ALA A 50 -3.55 -6.45 10.80
CA ALA A 50 -3.47 -5.28 11.68
C ALA A 50 -4.16 -4.04 11.10
N MET A 51 -4.09 -3.82 9.78
CA MET A 51 -4.79 -2.73 9.11
C MET A 51 -6.31 -2.86 9.18
N ILE A 52 -6.84 -4.09 9.08
CA ILE A 52 -8.29 -4.38 9.20
C ILE A 52 -8.83 -4.00 10.58
N VAL A 53 -8.07 -4.33 11.64
CA VAL A 53 -8.44 -3.97 13.01
C VAL A 53 -8.19 -2.47 13.29
N GLY A 54 -7.18 -1.89 12.65
CA GLY A 54 -6.73 -0.52 12.86
C GLY A 54 -7.59 0.55 12.16
N GLN A 55 -7.84 1.66 12.86
CA GLN A 55 -8.51 2.83 12.28
C GLN A 55 -7.51 3.83 11.67
N TYR A 56 -6.86 3.46 10.57
CA TYR A 56 -6.03 4.39 9.80
C TYR A 56 -6.84 5.06 8.69
N ARG A 57 -6.74 6.40 8.62
CA ARG A 57 -7.38 7.20 7.56
C ARG A 57 -6.33 7.68 6.56
N TYR A 58 -6.16 6.92 5.49
CA TYR A 58 -5.52 7.39 4.26
C TYR A 58 -6.59 7.53 3.17
N ASN A 59 -6.56 8.63 2.42
CA ASN A 59 -7.41 8.84 1.26
C ASN A 59 -6.66 8.43 -0.03
N SER A 60 -7.40 8.25 -1.11
CA SER A 60 -6.87 7.81 -2.40
C SER A 60 -5.84 8.78 -3.00
N ASP A 61 -5.88 10.07 -2.63
CA ASP A 61 -4.90 11.08 -3.07
C ASP A 61 -3.46 10.67 -2.74
N ARG A 62 -3.27 10.03 -1.58
CA ARG A 62 -1.96 9.55 -1.14
C ARG A 62 -1.35 8.51 -2.09
N LEU A 63 -2.17 7.72 -2.78
CA LEU A 63 -1.70 6.76 -3.78
C LEU A 63 -1.05 7.49 -4.97
N PHE A 64 -1.67 8.58 -5.43
CA PHE A 64 -1.14 9.38 -6.53
C PHE A 64 0.12 10.16 -6.11
N GLU A 65 0.18 10.65 -4.87
CA GLU A 65 1.40 11.26 -4.32
C GLU A 65 2.57 10.27 -4.33
N ILE A 66 2.32 9.02 -3.89
CA ILE A 66 3.31 7.95 -3.93
C ILE A 66 3.72 7.65 -5.37
N ALA A 67 2.76 7.47 -6.29
CA ALA A 67 3.06 7.22 -7.69
C ALA A 67 3.92 8.34 -8.33
N ALA A 68 3.65 9.61 -8.00
CA ALA A 68 4.45 10.74 -8.43
C ALA A 68 5.86 10.76 -7.80
N LYS A 69 5.98 10.42 -6.50
CA LYS A 69 7.28 10.30 -5.80
C LYS A 69 8.21 9.30 -6.48
N TYR A 70 7.65 8.20 -6.97
CA TYR A 70 8.40 7.19 -7.73
C TYR A 70 8.45 7.49 -9.24
N GLY A 71 7.90 8.60 -9.72
CA GLY A 71 7.99 8.97 -11.14
C GLY A 71 7.15 8.11 -12.09
N LEU A 72 6.15 7.39 -11.59
CA LEU A 72 5.18 6.65 -12.40
C LEU A 72 4.19 7.58 -13.11
N ILE A 73 3.94 8.75 -12.51
CA ILE A 73 3.11 9.82 -13.07
C ILE A 73 3.77 11.18 -12.83
N PRO A 74 3.39 12.25 -13.57
CA PRO A 74 3.85 13.59 -13.28
C PRO A 74 3.47 14.06 -11.87
N PRO A 75 4.24 14.98 -11.26
CA PRO A 75 3.88 15.59 -9.97
C PRO A 75 2.48 16.22 -10.00
N ILE A 76 1.68 15.93 -8.97
CA ILE A 76 0.36 16.52 -8.80
C ILE A 76 0.56 18.00 -8.45
N LYS A 77 0.12 18.90 -9.32
CA LYS A 77 0.08 20.33 -9.02
C LYS A 77 -1.05 20.57 -8.02
N LYS A 78 -0.71 21.13 -6.85
CA LYS A 78 -1.69 21.64 -5.88
C LYS A 78 -2.41 22.86 -6.41
#